data_AF-A0A7G9YMQ5-F1
#
_entry.id   AF-A0A7G9YMQ5-F1
#
_cell.length_a   1.000
_cell.length_b   1.000
_cell.length_c   1.000
_cell.angle_alpha   90.00
_cell.angle_beta   90.00
_cell.angle_gamma   90.00
#
_symmetry.space_group_name_H-M   'P 1'
#
loop_
_entity.id
_entity.type
_entity.pdbx_description
1 polymer ?
#
loop_
_entity_poly.entity_id
_entity_poly.type
_entity_poly.pdbx_seq_one_letter_code
_entity_poly.pdbx_strand_id
1 'polypeptide(L)'
;MAAPLLRKQRITTSVGHERYGADAIHFKKDGDKNIIILGESKCYKSKYKFNAAFKTSLESIINSFNTFSEELQLYTYDDFIETELENIAKKYKANTLPDVHFELVCLIAYNETKVLTGNNEKDIKQSISSIIEERCSSLEDSCFNTIDDKVIDRINYVIFPIWDMDKLLAEFQTLVGSK
;
A
#
# COMPACT_ATOMS: atom_id res chain seq x y z
N MET A 1 -18.26 2.16 -1.49
CA MET A 1 -17.24 2.46 -0.45
C MET A 1 -16.72 1.12 0.05
N ALA A 2 -15.40 0.94 0.17
CA ALA A 2 -14.86 -0.33 0.67
C ALA A 2 -14.80 -0.30 2.21
N ALA A 3 -15.39 -1.30 2.86
CA ALA A 3 -15.39 -1.43 4.30
C ALA A 3 -14.11 -2.15 4.76
N PRO A 4 -13.49 -1.78 5.89
CA PRO A 4 -12.32 -2.48 6.40
C PRO A 4 -12.74 -3.89 6.89
N LEU A 5 -12.31 -4.92 6.17
CA LEU A 5 -12.47 -6.33 6.52
C LEU A 5 -11.60 -6.71 7.72
N LEU A 6 -10.38 -6.16 7.77
CA LEU A 6 -9.44 -6.37 8.86
C LEU A 6 -8.59 -5.11 9.04
N ARG A 7 -8.55 -4.58 10.26
CA ARG A 7 -7.62 -3.51 10.63
C ARG A 7 -6.45 -4.14 11.38
N LYS A 8 -5.26 -4.24 10.77
CA LYS A 8 -4.08 -4.72 11.49
C LYS A 8 -3.63 -3.61 12.45
N GLN A 9 -3.96 -3.72 13.73
CA GLN A 9 -3.31 -2.88 14.74
C GLN A 9 -1.84 -3.28 14.82
N ARG A 10 -0.92 -2.34 14.56
CA ARG A 10 0.47 -2.51 15.00
C ARG A 10 0.53 -2.22 16.49
N ILE A 11 0.55 -3.28 17.30
CA ILE A 11 1.05 -3.18 18.66
C ILE A 11 2.58 -3.09 18.54
N THR A 12 3.13 -1.97 19.01
CA THR A 12 4.57 -1.61 19.13
C THR A 12 5.34 -1.23 17.86
N THR A 13 5.60 0.07 17.69
CA THR A 13 6.83 0.56 17.05
C THR A 13 7.78 1.01 18.14
N SER A 14 8.86 0.27 18.35
CA SER A 14 9.99 0.71 19.18
C SER A 14 10.62 1.98 18.60
N VAL A 15 11.13 2.84 19.47
CA VAL A 15 11.75 4.13 19.12
C VAL A 15 13.01 3.85 18.27
N GLY A 16 12.92 4.00 16.95
CA GLY A 16 14.06 3.84 16.03
C GLY A 16 13.78 3.12 14.71
N HIS A 17 12.62 2.49 14.51
CA HIS A 17 12.30 1.79 13.26
C HIS A 17 11.52 2.64 12.24
N GLU A 18 11.68 2.29 10.96
CA GLU A 18 10.90 2.82 9.83
C GLU A 18 9.39 2.70 10.11
N ARG A 19 8.64 3.78 9.86
CA ARG A 19 7.19 3.81 10.09
C ARG A 19 6.50 3.10 8.94
N TYR A 20 6.09 1.87 9.18
CA TYR A 20 5.19 1.14 8.27
C TYR A 20 3.75 1.53 8.59
N GLY A 21 2.95 1.86 7.57
CA GLY A 21 1.54 2.24 7.77
C GLY A 21 0.69 1.09 8.32
N ALA A 22 -0.52 1.42 8.73
CA ALA A 22 -1.50 0.43 9.16
C ALA A 22 -1.92 -0.42 7.94
N ASP A 23 -1.58 -1.70 7.97
CA ASP A 23 -1.99 -2.64 6.95
C ASP A 23 -3.49 -2.91 7.18
N ALA A 24 -4.33 -2.65 6.17
CA ALA A 24 -5.76 -2.81 6.29
C ALA A 24 -6.29 -3.56 5.06
N ILE A 25 -7.03 -4.62 5.31
CA ILE A 25 -7.71 -5.40 4.29
C ILE A 25 -9.08 -4.81 4.15
N HIS A 26 -9.47 -4.42 2.94
CA HIS A 26 -10.81 -3.89 2.69
C HIS A 26 -11.60 -4.86 1.83
N PHE A 27 -12.92 -4.83 2.01
CA PHE A 27 -13.87 -5.56 1.20
C PHE A 27 -14.86 -4.60 0.56
N LYS A 28 -15.14 -4.80 -0.73
CA LYS A 28 -16.28 -4.16 -1.40
C LYS A 28 -16.97 -5.18 -2.29
N LYS A 29 -18.28 -5.02 -2.44
CA LYS A 29 -19.05 -5.71 -3.48
C LYS A 29 -19.24 -4.77 -4.66
N ASP A 30 -18.97 -5.25 -5.88
CA ASP A 30 -19.17 -4.50 -7.12
C ASP A 30 -19.94 -5.37 -8.12
N GLY A 31 -21.25 -5.12 -8.23
CA GLY A 31 -22.18 -6.04 -8.89
C GLY A 31 -22.13 -7.43 -8.24
N ASP A 32 -21.80 -8.45 -9.03
CA ASP A 32 -21.65 -9.84 -8.55
C ASP A 32 -20.24 -10.16 -8.05
N LYS A 33 -19.26 -9.26 -8.25
CA LYS A 33 -17.87 -9.47 -7.86
C LYS A 33 -17.65 -9.19 -6.37
N ASN A 34 -16.90 -10.07 -5.72
CA ASN A 34 -16.45 -9.91 -4.35
C ASN A 34 -15.00 -9.40 -4.38
N ILE A 35 -14.78 -8.12 -4.09
CA ILE A 35 -13.46 -7.50 -4.24
C ILE A 35 -12.79 -7.37 -2.86
N ILE A 36 -11.62 -7.99 -2.74
CA ILE A 36 -10.74 -7.88 -1.58
C ILE A 36 -9.58 -6.97 -1.97
N ILE A 37 -9.37 -5.90 -1.19
CA ILE A 37 -8.32 -4.92 -1.41
C ILE A 37 -7.25 -5.12 -0.35
N LEU A 38 -6.02 -5.42 -0.78
CA LEU A 38 -4.85 -5.50 0.08
C LEU A 38 -4.01 -4.26 -0.13
N GLY A 39 -3.78 -3.48 0.93
CA GLY A 39 -2.99 -2.26 0.87
C GLY A 39 -1.70 -2.40 1.66
N GLU A 40 -0.58 -2.11 1.03
CA GLU A 40 0.74 -1.97 1.64
C GLU A 40 1.24 -0.54 1.44
N SER A 41 1.86 0.02 2.48
CA SER A 41 2.45 1.36 2.38
C SER A 41 3.87 1.37 2.90
N LYS A 42 4.79 1.97 2.14
CA LYS A 42 6.17 2.19 2.54
C LYS A 42 6.53 3.66 2.39
N CYS A 43 7.05 4.24 3.47
CA CYS A 43 7.50 5.63 3.53
C CYS A 43 8.95 5.69 4.01
N TYR A 44 9.86 6.16 3.16
CA TYR A 44 11.28 6.26 3.50
C TYR A 44 11.67 7.72 3.77
N LYS A 45 12.14 7.96 4.99
CA LYS A 45 12.65 9.27 5.45
C LYS A 45 14.07 9.58 4.97
N SER A 46 14.89 8.54 4.70
CA SER A 46 16.28 8.73 4.28
C SER A 46 16.39 9.37 2.88
N LYS A 47 17.44 10.17 2.66
CA LYS A 47 17.67 10.87 1.38
C LYS A 47 17.65 9.88 0.21
N TYR A 48 16.69 10.09 -0.71
CA TYR A 48 16.35 9.30 -1.91
C TYR A 48 16.51 7.78 -1.80
N LYS A 49 15.37 7.08 -1.74
CA LYS A 49 15.30 5.60 -1.77
C LYS A 49 14.15 5.05 -2.61
N PHE A 50 13.83 5.67 -3.76
CA PHE A 50 12.68 5.23 -4.57
C PHE A 50 12.75 3.73 -4.94
N ASN A 51 13.82 3.25 -5.57
CA ASN A 51 13.92 1.84 -6.01
C ASN A 51 13.80 0.86 -4.82
N ALA A 52 14.43 1.19 -3.69
CA ALA A 52 14.32 0.38 -2.48
C ALA A 52 12.88 0.39 -1.94
N ALA A 53 12.24 1.57 -1.89
CA ALA A 53 10.87 1.70 -1.44
C ALA A 53 9.88 0.94 -2.31
N PHE A 54 10.07 1.02 -3.63
CA PHE A 54 9.29 0.29 -4.61
C PHE A 54 9.44 -1.21 -4.41
N LYS A 55 10.69 -1.72 -4.38
CA LYS A 55 10.98 -3.15 -4.25
C LYS A 55 10.42 -3.72 -2.94
N THR A 56 10.64 -3.03 -1.81
CA THR A 56 10.11 -3.47 -0.52
C THR A 56 8.58 -3.41 -0.48
N SER A 57 7.94 -2.41 -1.12
CA SER A 57 6.48 -2.37 -1.21
C SER A 57 5.95 -3.54 -2.06
N LEU A 58 6.60 -3.85 -3.18
CA LEU A 58 6.25 -4.94 -4.06
C LEU A 58 6.40 -6.30 -3.37
N GLU A 59 7.54 -6.57 -2.75
CA GLU A 59 7.78 -7.80 -2.00
C GLU A 59 6.76 -7.97 -0.85
N SER A 60 6.45 -6.88 -0.13
CA SER A 60 5.47 -6.88 0.96
C SER A 60 4.06 -7.23 0.46
N ILE A 61 3.60 -6.62 -0.64
CA ILE A 61 2.24 -6.89 -1.15
C ILE A 61 2.09 -8.29 -1.70
N ILE A 62 3.14 -8.83 -2.34
CA ILE A 62 3.13 -10.21 -2.84
C ILE A 62 3.11 -11.19 -1.69
N ASN A 63 3.92 -10.95 -0.65
CA ASN A 63 3.86 -11.77 0.55
C ASN A 63 2.48 -11.71 1.20
N SER A 64 1.91 -10.52 1.41
CA SER A 64 0.58 -10.33 1.98
C SER A 64 -0.52 -11.01 1.16
N PHE A 65 -0.42 -11.01 -0.17
CA PHE A 65 -1.33 -11.75 -1.05
C PHE A 65 -1.19 -13.27 -0.88
N ASN A 66 0.04 -13.79 -0.88
CA ASN A 66 0.31 -15.22 -0.75
C ASN A 66 -0.11 -15.79 0.61
N THR A 67 0.05 -15.01 1.69
CA THR A 67 -0.28 -15.43 3.05
C THR A 67 -1.69 -15.02 3.49
N PHE A 68 -2.46 -14.32 2.65
CA PHE A 68 -3.77 -13.77 3.01
C PHE A 68 -4.72 -14.83 3.59
N SER A 69 -4.78 -16.02 2.98
CA SER A 69 -5.68 -17.08 3.44
C SER A 69 -5.33 -17.58 4.84
N GLU A 70 -4.04 -17.67 5.17
CA GLU A 70 -3.56 -18.08 6.49
C GLU A 70 -3.82 -16.96 7.51
N GLU A 71 -3.56 -15.72 7.13
CA GLU A 71 -3.81 -14.55 7.96
C GLU A 71 -5.29 -14.41 8.32
N LEU A 72 -6.19 -14.54 7.35
CA LEU A 72 -7.63 -14.45 7.59
C LEU A 72 -8.10 -15.53 8.59
N GLN A 73 -7.50 -16.72 8.59
CA GLN A 73 -7.85 -17.79 9.54
C GLN A 73 -7.58 -17.41 10.99
N LEU A 74 -6.51 -16.66 11.25
CA LEU A 74 -6.16 -16.20 12.60
C LEU A 74 -7.24 -15.28 13.17
N TYR A 75 -7.83 -14.42 12.33
CA TYR A 75 -8.76 -13.37 12.77
C TYR A 75 -10.24 -13.74 12.63
N THR A 76 -10.60 -14.88 12.02
CA THR A 76 -12.01 -15.22 11.75
C THR A 76 -12.85 -15.44 13.03
N TYR A 77 -12.21 -15.73 14.16
CA TYR A 77 -12.89 -16.04 15.44
C TYR A 77 -12.63 -14.99 16.53
N ASP A 78 -11.87 -13.95 16.22
CA ASP A 78 -11.59 -12.85 17.13
C ASP A 78 -12.45 -11.63 16.77
N ASP A 79 -12.69 -10.73 17.73
CA ASP A 79 -13.46 -9.48 17.56
C ASP A 79 -12.78 -8.43 16.63
N PHE A 80 -11.84 -8.86 15.77
CA PHE A 80 -11.11 -8.00 14.83
C PHE A 80 -11.83 -7.82 13.48
N ILE A 81 -12.79 -8.70 13.15
CA ILE A 81 -13.62 -8.58 11.95
C ILE A 81 -14.97 -7.99 12.35
N GLU A 82 -15.41 -6.95 11.67
CA GLU A 82 -16.73 -6.36 11.90
C GLU A 82 -17.82 -7.43 11.62
N THR A 83 -18.84 -7.52 12.50
CA THR A 83 -19.85 -8.59 12.47
C THR A 83 -20.54 -8.75 11.10
N GLU A 84 -20.70 -7.65 10.37
CA GLU A 84 -21.29 -7.62 9.02
C GLU A 84 -20.42 -8.36 7.98
N LEU A 85 -19.11 -8.43 8.21
CA LEU A 85 -18.13 -9.02 7.30
C LEU A 85 -17.66 -10.42 7.71
N GLU A 86 -18.02 -10.89 8.91
CA GLU A 86 -17.72 -12.26 9.36
C GLU A 86 -18.25 -13.31 8.38
N ASN A 87 -19.46 -13.13 7.87
CA ASN A 87 -20.06 -14.08 6.92
C ASN A 87 -19.26 -14.14 5.61
N ILE A 88 -18.71 -13.02 5.17
CA ILE A 88 -17.86 -12.94 3.98
C ILE A 88 -16.54 -13.69 4.24
N ALA A 89 -15.89 -13.45 5.37
CA ALA A 89 -14.67 -14.16 5.77
C ALA A 89 -14.90 -15.68 5.86
N LYS A 90 -16.01 -16.11 6.48
CA LYS A 90 -16.41 -17.53 6.60
C LYS A 90 -16.65 -18.16 5.22
N LYS A 91 -17.35 -17.47 4.31
CA LYS A 91 -17.59 -17.94 2.94
C LYS A 91 -16.29 -18.05 2.12
N TYR A 92 -15.40 -17.05 2.23
CA TYR A 92 -14.10 -17.09 1.59
C TYR A 92 -13.28 -18.30 2.09
N LYS A 93 -13.22 -18.50 3.42
CA LYS A 93 -12.55 -19.65 4.03
C LYS A 93 -13.13 -21.00 3.60
N ALA A 94 -14.45 -21.08 3.47
CA ALA A 94 -15.12 -22.27 2.98
C ALA A 94 -14.98 -22.47 1.46
N ASN A 95 -14.29 -21.57 0.75
CA ASN A 95 -14.20 -21.53 -0.71
C ASN A 95 -15.58 -21.52 -1.39
N THR A 96 -16.56 -20.87 -0.75
CA THR A 96 -17.95 -20.72 -1.24
C THR A 96 -18.31 -19.28 -1.60
N LEU A 97 -17.37 -18.34 -1.43
CA LEU A 97 -17.54 -16.97 -1.91
C LEU A 97 -17.26 -16.95 -3.43
N PRO A 98 -18.27 -16.68 -4.27
CA PRO A 98 -18.09 -16.67 -5.72
C PRO A 98 -17.33 -15.43 -6.18
N ASP A 99 -16.73 -15.50 -7.38
CA ASP A 99 -16.18 -14.34 -8.12
C ASP A 99 -15.31 -13.40 -7.27
N VAL A 100 -14.39 -13.99 -6.51
CA VAL A 100 -13.44 -13.25 -5.69
C VAL A 100 -12.36 -12.64 -6.57
N HIS A 101 -12.19 -11.33 -6.45
CA HIS A 101 -11.18 -10.56 -7.14
C HIS A 101 -10.30 -9.82 -6.13
N PHE A 102 -8.99 -9.78 -6.40
CA PHE A 102 -8.04 -9.08 -5.56
C PHE A 102 -7.58 -7.81 -6.26
N GLU A 103 -7.65 -6.69 -5.54
CA GLU A 103 -6.98 -5.44 -5.90
C GLU A 103 -5.81 -5.24 -4.93
N LEU A 104 -4.59 -5.22 -5.44
CA LEU A 104 -3.38 -5.05 -4.65
C LEU A 104 -2.93 -3.58 -4.77
N VAL A 105 -2.67 -2.90 -3.67
CA VAL A 105 -2.31 -1.48 -3.66
C VAL A 105 -0.98 -1.26 -2.97
N CYS A 106 -0.03 -0.66 -3.69
CA CYS A 106 1.27 -0.26 -3.20
C CYS A 106 1.35 1.26 -3.09
N LEU A 107 1.33 1.79 -1.87
CA LEU A 107 1.58 3.21 -1.62
C LEU A 107 3.07 3.43 -1.34
N ILE A 108 3.72 4.20 -2.21
CA ILE A 108 5.16 4.44 -2.16
C ILE A 108 5.39 5.94 -1.94
N ALA A 109 5.84 6.29 -0.75
CA ALA A 109 6.22 7.66 -0.40
C ALA A 109 7.74 7.76 -0.20
N TYR A 110 8.38 8.76 -0.80
CA TYR A 110 9.82 8.92 -0.73
C TYR A 110 10.25 10.38 -0.82
N ASN A 111 11.42 10.69 -0.24
CA ASN A 111 12.01 12.02 -0.35
C ASN A 111 12.63 12.20 -1.75
N GLU A 112 11.99 13.03 -2.57
CA GLU A 112 12.43 13.35 -3.94
C GLU A 112 13.51 14.44 -3.91
N THR A 113 14.50 14.29 -4.78
CA THR A 113 15.70 15.13 -4.84
C THR A 113 15.84 15.90 -6.14
N LYS A 114 15.06 15.56 -7.18
CA LYS A 114 15.02 16.34 -8.41
C LYS A 114 14.34 17.69 -8.18
N VAL A 115 14.87 18.68 -8.88
CA VAL A 115 14.33 20.03 -8.84
C VAL A 115 13.05 20.09 -9.67
N LEU A 116 11.99 20.62 -9.07
CA LEU A 116 10.76 20.93 -9.80
C LEU A 116 11.00 22.07 -10.78
N THR A 117 10.43 21.95 -11.97
CA THR A 117 10.49 22.95 -13.04
C THR A 117 9.09 23.41 -13.42
N GLY A 118 8.98 24.62 -13.98
CA GLY A 118 7.71 25.18 -14.44
C GLY A 118 7.34 26.48 -13.73
N ASN A 119 6.55 27.31 -14.42
CA ASN A 119 6.16 28.64 -13.92
C ASN A 119 4.66 28.73 -13.56
N ASN A 120 3.91 27.66 -13.78
CA ASN A 120 2.49 27.57 -13.47
C ASN A 120 2.11 26.13 -13.04
N GLU A 121 0.89 25.95 -12.54
CA GLU A 121 0.40 24.67 -12.05
C GLU A 121 0.50 23.53 -13.07
N LYS A 122 0.18 23.79 -14.34
CA LYS A 122 0.23 22.78 -15.40
C LYS A 122 1.66 22.31 -15.62
N ASP A 123 2.61 23.23 -15.70
CA ASP A 123 4.02 22.92 -15.90
C ASP A 123 4.60 22.15 -14.71
N ILE A 124 4.23 22.54 -13.49
CA ILE A 124 4.67 21.84 -12.26
C ILE A 124 4.13 20.41 -12.24
N LYS A 125 2.84 20.21 -12.56
CA LYS A 125 2.25 18.86 -12.65
C LYS A 125 2.97 18.00 -13.70
N GLN A 126 3.28 18.57 -14.86
CA GLN A 126 4.04 17.88 -15.89
C GLN A 126 5.45 17.51 -15.40
N SER A 127 6.12 18.43 -14.69
CA SER A 127 7.44 18.18 -14.09
C SER A 127 7.39 17.01 -13.10
N ILE A 128 6.38 16.96 -12.22
CA ILE A 128 6.15 15.85 -11.28
C ILE A 128 5.94 14.54 -12.03
N SER A 129 5.05 14.51 -13.04
CA SER A 129 4.79 13.32 -13.85
C SER A 129 6.06 12.78 -14.51
N SER A 130 6.84 13.65 -15.17
CA SER A 130 8.10 13.24 -15.82
C SER A 130 9.15 12.76 -14.82
N ILE A 131 9.20 13.33 -13.61
CA ILE A 131 10.08 12.83 -12.55
C ILE A 131 9.69 11.41 -12.14
N ILE A 132 8.39 11.15 -11.92
CA ILE A 132 7.88 9.82 -11.55
C ILE A 132 8.16 8.82 -12.68
N GLU A 133 7.89 9.18 -13.93
CA GLU A 133 8.18 8.34 -15.10
C GLU A 133 9.65 7.95 -15.15
N GLU A 134 10.56 8.91 -15.00
CA GLU A 134 12.00 8.62 -15.01
C GLU A 134 12.41 7.74 -13.82
N ARG A 135 11.79 7.91 -12.65
CA ARG A 135 12.02 7.03 -11.49
C ARG A 135 11.59 5.60 -11.81
N CYS A 136 10.39 5.42 -12.35
CA CYS A 136 9.89 4.11 -12.74
C CYS A 136 10.73 3.47 -13.85
N SER A 137 11.20 4.23 -14.84
CA SER A 137 12.09 3.72 -15.89
C SER A 137 13.46 3.27 -15.38
N SER A 138 13.85 3.68 -14.17
CA SER A 138 15.09 3.23 -13.51
C SER A 138 14.93 1.92 -12.71
N LEU A 139 13.74 1.34 -12.68
CA LEU A 139 13.49 0.03 -12.07
C LEU A 139 14.03 -1.07 -12.98
N GLU A 140 14.68 -2.07 -12.38
CA GLU A 140 15.11 -3.25 -13.11
C GLU A 140 13.94 -4.22 -13.30
N ASP A 141 13.80 -4.80 -14.49
CA ASP A 141 12.80 -5.84 -14.80
C ASP A 141 12.89 -7.04 -13.83
N SER A 142 14.09 -7.27 -13.28
CA SER A 142 14.37 -8.27 -12.25
C SER A 142 13.45 -8.17 -11.02
N CYS A 143 12.88 -6.99 -10.76
CA CYS A 143 11.92 -6.78 -9.66
C CYS A 143 10.62 -7.56 -9.83
N PHE A 144 10.28 -7.97 -11.06
CA PHE A 144 8.99 -8.60 -11.39
C PHE A 144 9.11 -10.08 -11.76
N ASN A 145 10.32 -10.56 -12.09
CA ASN A 145 10.55 -11.90 -12.65
C ASN A 145 10.00 -13.08 -11.82
N THR A 146 9.78 -12.91 -10.53
CA THR A 146 9.29 -13.96 -9.63
C THR A 146 7.78 -13.89 -9.36
N ILE A 147 7.07 -12.97 -10.02
CA ILE A 147 5.65 -12.69 -9.80
C ILE A 147 4.87 -13.20 -11.01
N ASP A 148 3.75 -13.90 -10.77
CA ASP A 148 2.84 -14.33 -11.85
C ASP A 148 2.24 -13.10 -12.55
N ASP A 149 2.28 -13.05 -13.88
CA ASP A 149 1.75 -11.95 -14.70
C ASP A 149 0.30 -11.59 -14.33
N LYS A 150 -0.53 -12.59 -14.00
CA LYS A 150 -1.93 -12.38 -13.61
C LYS A 150 -2.08 -11.68 -12.26
N VAL A 151 -1.05 -11.76 -11.41
CA VAL A 151 -0.97 -11.04 -10.14
C VAL A 151 -0.46 -9.63 -10.39
N ILE A 152 0.52 -9.44 -11.27
CA ILE A 152 1.04 -8.11 -11.66
C ILE A 152 -0.10 -7.21 -12.16
N ASP A 153 -0.98 -7.73 -13.01
CA ASP A 153 -2.15 -7.01 -13.55
C ASP A 153 -3.13 -6.49 -12.49
N ARG A 154 -3.00 -6.97 -11.24
CA ARG A 154 -3.87 -6.58 -10.12
C ARG A 154 -3.22 -5.54 -9.20
N ILE A 155 -1.95 -5.20 -9.43
CA ILE A 155 -1.20 -4.26 -8.59
C ILE A 155 -1.42 -2.83 -9.08
N ASN A 156 -1.83 -1.99 -8.14
CA ASN A 156 -2.05 -0.57 -8.33
C ASN A 156 -0.98 0.18 -7.53
N TYR A 157 -0.17 0.98 -8.22
CA TYR A 157 0.87 1.78 -7.59
C TYR A 157 0.39 3.21 -7.37
N VAL A 158 0.51 3.69 -6.13
CA VAL A 158 0.28 5.10 -5.77
C VAL A 158 1.60 5.68 -5.30
N ILE A 159 2.22 6.49 -6.16
CA ILE A 159 3.56 7.04 -5.91
C ILE A 159 3.43 8.50 -5.47
N PHE A 160 3.94 8.80 -4.28
CA PHE A 160 4.00 10.13 -3.69
C PHE A 160 5.45 10.63 -3.62
N PRO A 161 5.95 11.35 -4.64
CA PRO A 161 7.19 12.09 -4.52
C PRO A 161 6.98 13.26 -3.56
N ILE A 162 7.77 13.31 -2.49
CA ILE A 162 7.67 14.37 -1.49
C ILE A 162 8.97 15.17 -1.48
N TRP A 163 8.85 16.48 -1.70
CA TRP A 163 9.93 17.41 -1.50
C TRP A 163 9.94 17.87 -0.06
N ASP A 164 11.10 17.77 0.58
CA ASP A 164 11.28 18.13 2.00
C ASP A 164 10.44 17.27 2.96
N MET A 165 10.62 15.95 2.83
CA MET A 165 9.95 14.95 3.70
C MET A 165 10.20 15.22 5.19
N ASP A 166 11.39 15.70 5.56
CA ASP A 166 11.72 16.01 6.95
C ASP A 166 10.83 17.12 7.52
N LYS A 167 10.62 18.19 6.75
CA LYS A 167 9.69 19.26 7.12
C LYS A 167 8.26 18.76 7.21
N LEU A 168 7.78 18.00 6.22
CA LEU A 168 6.43 17.43 6.23
C LEU A 168 6.19 16.58 7.49
N LEU A 169 7.15 15.73 7.85
CA LEU A 169 7.05 14.89 9.04
C LEU A 169 7.07 15.71 10.34
N ALA A 170 7.89 16.75 10.42
CA ALA A 170 7.93 17.63 11.58
C ALA A 170 6.62 18.43 11.77
N GLU A 171 6.06 18.94 10.67
CA GLU A 171 4.76 19.62 10.67
C GLU A 171 3.64 18.67 11.07
N PHE A 172 3.63 17.45 10.51
CA PHE A 172 2.66 16.42 10.87
C PHE A 172 2.72 16.08 12.36
N GLN A 173 3.91 15.86 12.93
CA GLN A 173 4.09 15.59 14.37
C GLN A 173 3.57 16.73 15.25
N THR A 174 3.81 17.98 14.83
CA THR A 174 3.33 19.16 15.54
C THR A 174 1.80 19.23 15.54
N LEU A 175 1.17 18.99 14.39
CA LEU A 175 -0.29 19.07 14.23
C LEU A 175 -1.03 17.94 14.95
N VAL A 176 -0.46 16.73 14.96
CA VAL A 176 -1.07 15.55 15.64
C VAL A 176 -0.72 15.46 17.13
N GLY A 177 -0.04 16.46 17.70
CA GLY A 177 0.19 16.57 19.14
C GLY A 177 1.11 15.50 19.75
N SER A 178 1.85 14.75 18.93
CA SER A 178 2.78 13.73 19.41
C SER A 178 4.13 14.38 19.74
N LYS A 179 4.29 14.81 21.00
CA LYS A 179 5.60 15.15 21.58
C LYS A 179 6.37 13.90 21.95
#